data_AF-A0A8T7LKI7-F1
#
_entry.id   AF-A0A8T7LKI7-F1
#
_cell.length_a   1.000
_cell.length_b   1.000
_cell.length_c   1.000
_cell.angle_alpha   90.00
_cell.angle_beta   90.00
_cell.angle_gamma   90.00
#
_symmetry.space_group_name_H-M   'P 1'
#
loop_
_entity.id
_entity.type
_entity.pdbx_description
1 polymer ?
#
loop_
_entity_poly.entity_id
_entity_poly.type
_entity_poly.pdbx_seq_one_letter_code
_entity_poly.pdbx_strand_id
1 'polypeptide(L)'
;MVGGGKRVERSETMRRWRSWFALGIGLAALGAAIVGARPARLRSARVTCLSGSNPPCASIALTYGPGARPQCVVIDVSGAHGATGSATVGSDQEFIEVPLAGKAGGPYRVAATAVYRVGGVPVMRHEVSGRS
;
A
#
# COMPACT_ATOMS: atom_id res chain seq x y z
N MET A 1 -23.22 53.67 -34.09
CA MET A 1 -22.44 52.41 -34.21
C MET A 1 -21.80 52.09 -32.86
N VAL A 2 -22.46 51.31 -32.01
CA VAL A 2 -21.87 50.79 -30.77
C VAL A 2 -22.40 49.37 -30.58
N GLY A 3 -21.60 48.37 -30.94
CA GLY A 3 -22.04 46.97 -30.90
C GLY A 3 -20.91 45.93 -30.94
N GLY A 4 -19.66 46.32 -30.65
CA GLY A 4 -18.50 45.42 -30.74
C GLY A 4 -17.96 44.90 -29.40
N GLY A 5 -18.17 45.62 -28.29
CA GLY A 5 -17.45 45.36 -27.03
C GLY A 5 -17.87 44.08 -26.28
N LYS A 6 -19.16 43.74 -26.28
CA LYS A 6 -19.68 42.61 -25.46
C LYS A 6 -19.24 41.23 -25.94
N ARG A 7 -18.82 41.08 -27.20
CA ARG A 7 -18.45 39.78 -27.78
C ARG A 7 -16.97 39.44 -27.52
N VAL A 8 -16.11 40.45 -27.47
CA VAL A 8 -14.67 40.30 -27.20
C VAL A 8 -14.44 39.98 -25.72
N GLU A 9 -15.09 40.72 -24.81
CA GLU A 9 -14.97 40.57 -23.35
C GLU A 9 -15.44 39.19 -22.82
N ARG A 10 -16.48 38.63 -23.45
CA ARG A 10 -17.00 37.29 -23.10
C ARG A 10 -16.06 36.15 -23.54
N SER A 11 -15.23 36.39 -24.55
CA SER A 11 -14.29 35.39 -25.07
C SER A 11 -13.01 35.29 -24.23
N GLU A 12 -12.56 36.41 -23.66
CA GLU A 12 -11.39 36.47 -22.78
C GLU A 12 -11.68 35.89 -21.40
N THR A 13 -12.88 36.17 -20.86
CA THR A 13 -13.36 35.58 -19.60
C THR A 13 -13.49 34.06 -19.70
N MET A 14 -14.03 33.52 -20.79
CA MET A 14 -14.07 32.07 -21.04
C MET A 14 -12.67 31.46 -21.21
N ARG A 15 -11.72 32.13 -21.87
CA ARG A 15 -10.34 31.65 -22.01
C ARG A 15 -9.59 31.65 -20.67
N ARG A 16 -9.76 32.70 -19.85
CA ARG A 16 -9.22 32.75 -18.48
C ARG A 16 -9.81 31.64 -17.62
N TRP A 17 -11.13 31.45 -17.62
CA TRP A 17 -11.80 30.44 -16.81
C TRP A 17 -11.33 29.02 -17.16
N ARG A 18 -11.21 28.70 -18.46
CA ARG A 18 -10.64 27.43 -18.93
C ARG A 18 -9.17 27.24 -18.52
N SER A 19 -8.38 28.32 -18.53
CA SER A 19 -6.97 28.26 -18.13
C SER A 19 -6.82 28.01 -16.62
N TRP A 20 -7.67 28.63 -15.79
CA TRP A 20 -7.71 28.37 -14.35
C TRP A 20 -8.15 26.93 -14.04
N PHE A 21 -9.14 26.40 -14.76
CA PHE A 21 -9.50 24.99 -14.64
C PHE A 21 -8.38 24.05 -15.07
N ALA A 22 -7.72 24.34 -16.19
CA ALA A 22 -6.60 23.54 -16.67
C ALA A 22 -5.44 23.53 -15.66
N LEU A 23 -5.12 24.68 -15.06
CA LEU A 23 -4.14 24.77 -13.97
C LEU A 23 -4.58 23.96 -12.74
N GLY A 24 -5.85 24.05 -12.35
CA GLY A 24 -6.40 23.27 -11.23
C GLY A 24 -6.27 21.76 -11.45
N ILE A 25 -6.65 21.28 -12.65
CA ILE A 25 -6.50 19.86 -13.02
C ILE A 25 -5.02 19.46 -13.05
N GLY A 26 -4.16 20.31 -13.61
CA GLY A 26 -2.72 20.05 -13.68
C GLY A 26 -2.09 19.89 -12.29
N LEU A 27 -2.43 20.78 -11.34
CA LEU A 27 -1.96 20.70 -9.95
C LEU A 27 -2.52 19.47 -9.23
N ALA A 28 -3.79 19.13 -9.45
CA ALA A 28 -4.40 17.93 -8.88
C ALA A 28 -3.74 16.65 -9.41
N ALA A 29 -3.50 16.57 -10.72
CA ALA A 29 -2.81 15.44 -11.35
C ALA A 29 -1.37 15.29 -10.84
N LEU A 30 -0.65 16.41 -10.69
CA LEU A 30 0.69 16.41 -10.11
C LEU A 30 0.67 15.93 -8.65
N GLY A 31 -0.27 16.41 -7.85
CA GLY A 31 -0.46 15.96 -6.47
C GLY A 31 -0.74 14.46 -6.38
N ALA A 32 -1.62 13.94 -7.24
CA ALA A 32 -1.92 12.51 -7.31
C ALA A 32 -0.69 11.68 -7.73
N ALA A 33 0.11 12.17 -8.68
CA ALA A 33 1.35 11.50 -9.10
C ALA A 33 2.37 11.44 -7.96
N ILE A 34 2.55 12.53 -7.20
CA ILE A 34 3.47 12.57 -6.06
C ILE A 34 3.02 11.60 -4.96
N VAL A 35 1.72 11.52 -4.67
CA VAL A 35 1.18 10.57 -3.68
C VAL A 35 1.33 9.13 -4.17
N GLY A 36 1.02 8.86 -5.43
CA GLY A 36 1.13 7.53 -6.03
C GLY A 36 2.56 7.01 -6.10
N ALA A 37 3.55 7.88 -6.30
CA ALA A 37 4.96 7.51 -6.37
C ALA A 37 5.60 7.23 -5.00
N ARG A 38 4.96 7.64 -3.89
CA ARG A 38 5.48 7.37 -2.55
C ARG A 38 5.25 5.90 -2.17
N PRO A 39 6.24 5.20 -1.61
CA PRO A 39 6.06 3.85 -1.11
C PRO A 39 4.89 3.76 -0.12
N ALA A 40 3.90 2.92 -0.43
CA ALA A 40 2.78 2.62 0.45
C ALA A 40 3.30 1.94 1.71
N ARG A 41 2.99 2.47 2.89
CA ARG A 41 3.40 1.86 4.16
C ARG A 41 2.55 0.62 4.47
N LEU A 42 3.16 -0.44 4.99
CA LEU A 42 2.42 -1.56 5.54
C LEU A 42 1.87 -1.12 6.90
N ARG A 43 0.55 -0.88 6.98
CA ARG A 43 -0.10 -0.36 8.18
C ARG A 43 -0.28 -1.42 9.25
N SER A 44 -0.60 -2.64 8.83
CA SER A 44 -0.80 -3.77 9.73
C SER A 44 -0.53 -5.09 9.02
N ALA A 45 0.06 -6.02 9.76
CA ALA A 45 0.10 -7.44 9.45
C ALA A 45 -0.39 -8.19 10.69
N ARG A 46 -1.55 -8.85 10.61
CA ARG A 46 -2.18 -9.50 11.77
C ARG A 46 -2.60 -10.91 11.42
N VAL A 47 -2.32 -11.85 12.34
CA VAL A 47 -2.88 -13.20 12.28
C VAL A 47 -4.39 -13.10 12.50
N THR A 48 -5.17 -13.50 11.51
CA THR A 48 -6.64 -13.47 11.57
C THR A 48 -7.23 -14.81 11.96
N CYS A 49 -6.58 -15.91 11.54
CA CYS A 49 -6.94 -17.24 11.99
C CYS A 49 -5.73 -18.17 11.98
N LEU A 50 -5.84 -19.24 12.78
CA LEU A 50 -4.92 -20.35 12.79
C LEU A 50 -5.71 -21.57 12.32
N SER A 51 -5.31 -22.15 11.20
CA SER A 51 -5.86 -23.42 10.76
C SER A 51 -5.28 -24.55 11.61
N GLY A 52 -6.17 -25.42 12.09
CA GLY A 52 -5.81 -26.67 12.77
C GLY A 52 -5.36 -27.78 11.81
N SER A 53 -5.04 -27.46 10.56
CA SER A 53 -4.45 -28.39 9.59
C SER A 53 -3.11 -28.95 10.10
N ASN A 54 -2.65 -30.05 9.52
CA ASN A 54 -1.32 -30.60 9.77
C ASN A 54 -0.52 -30.59 8.46
N PRO A 55 0.44 -29.67 8.25
CA PRO A 55 0.94 -28.69 9.22
C PRO A 55 -0.05 -27.53 9.50
N PRO A 56 0.03 -26.88 10.68
CA PRO A 56 -0.79 -25.73 11.01
C PRO A 56 -0.44 -24.54 10.13
N CYS A 57 -1.43 -23.72 9.78
CA CYS A 57 -1.22 -22.51 8.98
C CYS A 57 -1.70 -21.27 9.75
N ALA A 58 -0.96 -20.17 9.67
CA ALA A 58 -1.41 -18.85 10.12
C ALA A 58 -1.89 -18.04 8.93
N SER A 59 -3.16 -17.66 8.92
CA SER A 59 -3.68 -16.71 7.93
C SER A 59 -3.41 -15.30 8.42
N ILE A 60 -2.82 -14.48 7.57
CA ILE A 60 -2.36 -13.13 7.89
C ILE A 60 -3.03 -12.16 6.94
N ALA A 61 -3.71 -11.16 7.50
CA ALA A 61 -4.22 -10.02 6.75
C ALA A 61 -3.19 -8.89 6.75
N LEU A 62 -2.96 -8.34 5.56
CA LEU A 62 -2.07 -7.22 5.29
C LEU A 62 -2.91 -6.01 4.90
N THR A 63 -2.61 -4.86 5.50
CA THR A 63 -3.25 -3.60 5.12
C THR A 63 -2.20 -2.60 4.71
N TYR A 64 -2.37 -2.03 3.53
CA TYR A 64 -1.43 -1.07 2.98
C TYR A 64 -2.04 0.34 3.01
N GLY A 65 -1.18 1.33 3.23
CA GLY A 65 -1.55 2.73 3.08
C GLY A 65 -1.65 3.16 1.60
N PRO A 66 -2.04 4.41 1.35
CA PRO A 66 -1.98 4.99 0.01
C PRO A 66 -0.53 5.09 -0.48
N GLY A 67 -0.32 4.86 -1.78
CA GLY A 67 0.98 4.95 -2.44
C GLY A 67 1.29 3.73 -3.32
N ALA A 68 2.54 3.63 -3.77
CA ALA A 68 3.05 2.51 -4.55
C ALA A 68 3.16 1.25 -3.69
N ARG A 69 2.47 0.17 -4.08
CA ARG A 69 2.56 -1.12 -3.41
C ARG A 69 3.98 -1.69 -3.51
N PRO A 70 4.46 -2.43 -2.50
CA PRO A 70 5.74 -3.13 -2.59
C PRO A 70 5.68 -4.18 -3.70
N GLN A 71 6.82 -4.55 -4.29
CA GLN A 71 6.91 -5.65 -5.25
C GLN A 71 6.59 -7.00 -4.60
N CYS A 72 7.10 -7.18 -3.38
CA CYS A 72 6.79 -8.32 -2.55
C CYS A 72 6.88 -7.95 -1.07
N VAL A 73 6.23 -8.74 -0.22
CA VAL A 73 6.39 -8.68 1.23
C VAL A 73 6.79 -10.07 1.72
N VAL A 74 7.85 -10.12 2.52
CA VAL A 74 8.26 -11.33 3.25
C VAL A 74 7.67 -11.23 4.64
N ILE A 75 6.97 -12.27 5.08
CA ILE A 75 6.33 -12.31 6.39
C ILE A 75 6.91 -13.45 7.18
N ASP A 76 7.43 -13.12 8.35
CA ASP A 76 7.98 -14.08 9.30
C ASP A 76 7.07 -14.13 10.53
N VAL A 77 6.61 -15.34 10.84
CA VAL A 77 5.76 -15.63 12.00
C VAL A 77 6.58 -16.39 13.01
N SER A 78 6.48 -15.98 14.27
CA SER A 78 7.04 -16.70 15.42
C SER A 78 6.04 -16.78 16.55
N GLY A 79 5.75 -17.99 17.01
CA GLY A 79 4.89 -18.28 18.15
C GLY A 79 5.70 -18.53 19.42
N ALA A 80 5.10 -18.27 20.59
CA ALA A 80 5.74 -18.46 21.88
C ALA A 80 6.18 -19.91 22.16
N HIS A 81 5.58 -20.90 21.51
CA HIS A 81 5.91 -22.32 21.67
C HIS A 81 6.83 -22.87 20.56
N GLY A 82 7.55 -21.99 19.85
CA GLY A 82 8.50 -22.38 18.82
C GLY A 82 7.88 -22.63 17.44
N ALA A 83 6.59 -22.36 17.26
CA ALA A 83 5.98 -22.33 15.94
C ALA A 83 6.63 -21.24 15.08
N THR A 84 7.17 -21.58 13.92
CA THR A 84 7.78 -20.61 13.01
C THR A 84 7.34 -20.86 11.58
N GLY A 85 7.20 -19.79 10.81
CA GLY A 85 6.86 -19.90 9.41
C GLY A 85 7.27 -18.63 8.68
N SER A 86 7.53 -18.77 7.39
CA SER A 86 7.79 -17.63 6.52
C SER A 86 7.06 -17.82 5.21
N ALA A 87 6.55 -16.73 4.67
CA ALA A 87 5.97 -16.74 3.33
C ALA A 87 6.26 -15.41 2.62
N THR A 88 6.39 -15.48 1.30
CA THR A 88 6.55 -14.30 0.45
C THR A 88 5.28 -14.11 -0.36
N VAL A 89 4.79 -12.88 -0.36
CA VAL A 89 3.54 -12.48 -1.01
C VAL A 89 3.83 -11.42 -2.08
N GLY A 90 3.06 -11.43 -3.17
CA GLY A 90 3.11 -10.40 -4.21
C GLY A 90 2.49 -9.07 -3.78
N SER A 91 2.60 -8.06 -4.66
CA SER A 91 2.21 -6.67 -4.41
C SER A 91 0.72 -6.42 -4.18
N ASP A 92 -0.13 -7.29 -4.71
CA ASP A 92 -1.58 -7.16 -4.83
C ASP A 92 -2.35 -8.03 -3.81
N GLN A 93 -1.66 -8.90 -3.10
CA GLN A 93 -2.26 -9.80 -2.13
C GLN A 93 -2.35 -9.14 -0.75
N GLU A 94 -3.55 -9.18 -0.18
CA GLU A 94 -3.89 -8.66 1.15
C GLU A 94 -4.09 -9.77 2.18
N PHE A 95 -4.08 -11.03 1.73
CA PHE A 95 -4.19 -12.21 2.57
C PHE A 95 -3.16 -13.24 2.16
N ILE A 96 -2.53 -13.87 3.14
CA ILE A 96 -1.61 -14.98 2.92
C ILE A 96 -1.75 -16.02 4.02
N GLU A 97 -1.54 -17.28 3.65
CA GLU A 97 -1.38 -18.38 4.59
C GLU A 97 0.10 -18.71 4.75
N VAL A 98 0.58 -18.65 6.00
CA VAL A 98 1.94 -19.00 6.35
C VAL A 98 1.92 -20.37 7.00
N PRO A 99 2.47 -21.42 6.36
CA PRO A 99 2.61 -22.72 7.00
C PRO A 99 3.58 -22.60 8.17
N LEU A 100 3.20 -23.16 9.31
CA LEU A 100 3.98 -23.14 10.54
C LEU A 100 4.62 -24.50 10.77
N ALA A 101 5.92 -24.49 10.98
CA ALA A 101 6.68 -25.61 11.54
C ALA A 101 6.66 -25.54 13.07
N GLY A 102 6.48 -26.68 13.72
CA GLY A 102 6.50 -26.79 15.18
C GLY A 102 5.12 -26.79 15.83
N LYS A 103 5.10 -26.66 17.16
CA LYS A 103 3.86 -26.75 17.95
C LYS A 103 3.10 -25.44 17.91
N ALA A 104 1.93 -25.46 17.27
CA ALA A 104 1.01 -24.33 17.32
C ALA A 104 0.57 -24.05 18.77
N GLY A 105 0.52 -22.77 19.13
CA GLY A 105 -0.04 -22.30 20.40
C GLY A 105 0.66 -21.07 20.96
N GLY A 106 -0.07 -20.33 21.79
CA GLY A 106 0.39 -19.10 22.42
C GLY A 106 0.30 -17.88 21.49
N PRO A 107 0.70 -16.70 21.98
CA PRO A 107 0.68 -15.48 21.19
C PRO A 107 1.69 -15.55 20.03
N TYR A 108 1.33 -14.95 18.91
CA TYR A 108 2.16 -14.91 17.70
C TYR A 108 2.70 -13.50 17.47
N ARG A 109 3.96 -13.44 17.03
CA ARG A 109 4.63 -12.23 16.58
C ARG A 109 4.81 -12.31 15.07
N VAL A 110 4.42 -11.25 14.39
CA VAL A 110 4.52 -11.12 12.93
C VAL A 110 5.53 -10.02 12.59
N ALA A 111 6.60 -10.38 11.91
CA ALA A 111 7.50 -9.43 11.28
C ALA A 111 7.21 -9.43 9.78
N ALA A 112 7.20 -8.24 9.17
CA ALA A 112 6.98 -8.09 7.75
C ALA A 112 8.07 -7.21 7.13
N THR A 113 8.63 -7.66 6.02
CA THR A 113 9.64 -6.93 5.25
C THR A 113 9.09 -6.65 3.87
N ALA A 114 8.77 -5.40 3.59
CA ALA A 114 8.27 -4.96 2.30
C ALA A 114 9.44 -4.52 1.40
N VAL A 115 9.44 -4.96 0.14
CA VAL A 115 10.47 -4.63 -0.85
C VAL A 115 9.87 -3.74 -1.94
N TYR A 116 10.45 -2.56 -2.16
CA TYR A 116 9.99 -1.58 -3.17
C TYR A 116 11.05 -1.40 -4.25
N ARG A 117 10.65 -0.86 -5.41
CA ARG A 117 11.59 -0.27 -6.37
C ARG A 117 11.39 1.22 -6.45
N VAL A 118 12.44 1.97 -6.15
CA VAL A 118 12.46 3.44 -6.27
C VAL A 118 13.57 3.79 -7.26
N GLY A 119 13.20 4.34 -8.42
CA GLY A 119 14.18 4.67 -9.48
C GLY A 119 14.98 3.46 -9.98
N GLY A 120 14.40 2.26 -9.96
CA GLY A 120 15.06 1.01 -10.36
C GLY A 120 15.89 0.34 -9.26
N VAL A 121 16.10 0.99 -8.11
CA VAL A 121 16.86 0.44 -6.97
C VAL A 121 15.90 -0.25 -5.99
N PRO A 122 16.22 -1.48 -5.52
CA PRO A 122 15.43 -2.13 -4.48
C PRO A 122 15.65 -1.43 -3.13
N VAL A 123 14.55 -1.10 -2.47
CA VAL A 123 14.55 -0.50 -1.13
C VAL A 123 13.72 -1.40 -0.21
N MET A 124 14.32 -1.83 0.90
CA MET A 124 13.66 -2.68 1.88
C MET A 124 13.13 -1.85 3.04
N ARG A 125 11.94 -2.18 3.53
CA ARG A 125 11.33 -1.57 4.71
C ARG A 125 10.83 -2.67 5.63
N HIS A 126 11.48 -2.78 6.78
CA HIS A 126 11.11 -3.72 7.83
C HIS A 126 10.08 -3.07 8.76
N GLU A 127 8.96 -3.75 8.98
CA GLU A 127 7.84 -3.29 9.79
C GLU A 127 7.42 -4.44 10.71
N VAL A 128 7.54 -4.24 12.03
CA VAL A 128 7.13 -5.24 13.02
C VAL A 128 5.70 -4.92 13.42
N SER A 129 4.77 -5.82 13.11
CA SER A 129 3.37 -5.68 13.48
C SER A 129 3.09 -6.47 14.76
N GLY A 130 2.28 -5.90 15.65
CA GLY A 130 2.17 -6.26 17.06
C GLY A 130 1.77 -7.72 17.37
N ARG A 131 1.90 -8.08 18.65
CA ARG A 131 1.53 -9.39 19.21
C ARG A 131 0.03 -9.67 18.99
N SER A 132 -0.27 -10.86 18.49
CA SER A 132 -1.60 -11.48 18.49
C SER A 132 -1.74 -12.43 19.65
#